data_AF-A0A5E4X5E2-F1
#
_entry.id   AF-A0A5E4X5E2-F1
#
_cell.length_a   1.000
_cell.length_b   1.000
_cell.length_c   1.000
_cell.angle_alpha   90.00
_cell.angle_beta   90.00
_cell.angle_gamma   90.00
#
_symmetry.space_group_name_H-M   'P 1'
#
loop_
_entity.id
_entity.type
_entity.pdbx_description
1 polymer ?
#
loop_
_entity_poly.entity_id
_entity_poly.type
_entity_poly.pdbx_seq_one_letter_code
_entity_poly.pdbx_strand_id
1 'polypeptide(L)' 'MIATIRQGLQADGITVSISKLDRWFDVPRRTVYYKPVKAQPKLQARFAEPIKAMIEESPSFGYRTVA' A
#
# COMPACT_ATOMS: atom_id res chain seq x y z
N MET A 1 -6.29 -10.90 -11.97
CA MET A 1 -7.23 -10.66 -13.07
C MET A 1 -6.52 -10.61 -14.42
N ILE A 2 -5.90 -9.49 -14.86
CA ILE A 2 -5.18 -9.45 -16.16
C ILE A 2 -4.03 -10.47 -16.24
N ALA A 3 -3.30 -10.68 -15.14
CA ALA A 3 -2.26 -11.72 -15.08
C ALA A 3 -2.84 -13.13 -15.29
N THR A 4 -4.04 -13.40 -14.78
CA THR A 4 -4.74 -14.69 -14.92
C THR A 4 -5.19 -14.89 -16.37
N ILE A 5 -5.71 -13.84 -17.01
CA ILE A 5 -6.08 -13.87 -18.44
C ILE A 5 -4.84 -14.14 -19.30
N ARG A 6 -3.72 -13.47 -19.02
CA ARG A 6 -2.45 -13.72 -19.71
C ARG A 6 -2.00 -15.18 -19.58
N GLN A 7 -2.12 -15.76 -18.39
CA GLN A 7 -1.76 -17.16 -18.14
C GLN A 7 -2.65 -18.14 -18.92
N GLY A 8 -3.97 -17.88 -18.98
CA GLY A 8 -4.90 -18.66 -19.79
C GLY A 8 -4.57 -18.59 -21.27
N LEU A 9 -4.40 -17.38 -21.82
CA LEU A 9 -3.99 -17.19 -23.22
C LEU A 9 -2.66 -17.89 -23.52
N GLN A 10 -1.70 -17.84 -22.61
CA GLN A 10 -0.42 -18.54 -22.77
C GLN A 10 -0.58 -20.06 -22.77
N ALA A 11 -1.48 -20.61 -21.95
CA ALA A 11 -1.82 -22.04 -21.97
C ALA A 11 -2.48 -22.46 -23.29
N ASP A 12 -3.25 -21.57 -23.90
CA ASP A 12 -3.85 -21.75 -25.23
C ASP A 12 -2.86 -21.48 -26.38
N GLY A 13 -1.56 -21.26 -26.07
CA GLY A 13 -0.50 -20.99 -27.05
C GLY A 13 -0.46 -19.55 -27.58
N ILE A 14 -1.33 -18.67 -27.08
CA ILE A 14 -1.42 -17.27 -27.49
C ILE A 14 -0.52 -16.42 -26.60
N THR A 15 0.63 -16.01 -27.15
CA THR A 15 1.57 -15.15 -26.43
C THR A 15 1.19 -13.68 -26.56
N VAL A 16 0.79 -13.06 -25.46
CA VAL A 16 0.40 -11.64 -25.39
C VAL A 16 1.17 -10.93 -24.28
N SER A 17 1.65 -9.72 -24.55
CA SER A 17 2.27 -8.87 -23.54
C SER A 17 1.20 -8.26 -22.62
N ILE A 18 1.58 -8.00 -21.37
CA ILE A 18 0.69 -7.35 -20.39
C ILE A 18 0.26 -5.97 -20.91
N SER A 19 1.17 -5.18 -21.48
CA SER A 19 0.84 -3.84 -21.99
C SER A 19 -0.19 -3.86 -23.12
N LYS A 20 -0.23 -4.93 -23.92
CA LYS A 20 -1.24 -5.11 -24.96
C LYS A 20 -2.61 -5.43 -24.36
N LEU A 21 -2.65 -6.26 -23.31
CA LEU A 21 -3.87 -6.55 -22.55
C LEU A 21 -4.38 -5.30 -21.84
N ASP A 22 -3.52 -4.56 -21.14
CA ASP A 22 -3.87 -3.30 -20.46
C ASP A 22 -4.54 -2.32 -21.45
N ARG A 23 -4.00 -2.20 -22.68
CA ARG A 23 -4.58 -1.36 -23.74
C ARG A 23 -5.91 -1.86 -24.27
N TRP A 24 -6.09 -3.18 -24.40
CA TRP A 24 -7.36 -3.75 -24.87
C TRP A 24 -8.50 -3.56 -23.88
N PHE A 25 -8.20 -3.63 -22.58
CA PHE A 25 -9.20 -3.46 -21.53
C PHE A 25 -9.46 -1.99 -21.20
N ASP A 26 -8.64 -1.05 -21.68
CA ASP A 26 -8.71 0.39 -21.38
C ASP A 26 -8.76 0.69 -19.88
N VAL A 27 -8.06 -0.13 -19.07
CA VAL A 27 -8.02 0.01 -17.62
C VAL A 27 -6.61 0.43 -17.18
N PRO A 28 -6.46 1.48 -16.36
CA PRO A 28 -5.17 1.84 -15.79
C PRO A 28 -4.57 0.68 -15.00
N ARG A 29 -3.34 0.29 -15.33
CA ARG A 29 -2.64 -0.83 -14.68
C ARG A 29 -2.74 -0.81 -13.14
N ARG A 30 -2.66 0.37 -12.51
CA ARG A 30 -2.75 0.48 -11.05
C ARG A 30 -4.07 -0.07 -10.50
N THR A 31 -5.21 0.12 -11.17
CA THR A 31 -6.50 -0.34 -10.62
C THR A 31 -6.64 -1.85 -10.68
N VAL A 32 -5.86 -2.52 -11.54
CA VAL A 32 -5.88 -3.98 -11.70
C VAL A 32 -4.82 -4.67 -10.84
N TYR A 33 -3.61 -4.09 -10.75
CA TYR A 33 -2.47 -4.71 -10.06
C TYR A 33 -2.35 -4.30 -8.60
N TYR A 34 -2.74 -3.08 -8.25
CA TYR A 34 -2.64 -2.61 -6.88
C TYR A 34 -3.88 -3.03 -6.10
N LYS A 35 -3.69 -3.92 -5.13
CA LYS A 35 -4.67 -4.17 -4.08
C LYS A 35 -4.34 -3.23 -2.92
N PRO A 36 -5.22 -2.26 -2.58
CA PRO A 36 -5.02 -1.45 -1.40
C PRO A 36 -5.05 -2.38 -0.17
N VAL A 37 -3.94 -2.39 0.58
CA VAL A 37 -3.86 -3.09 1.86
C VAL A 37 -3.79 -2.01 2.93
N LYS A 38 -4.70 -2.06 3.91
CA LYS A 38 -4.63 -1.19 5.07
C LYS A 38 -3.40 -1.59 5.89
N ALA A 39 -2.32 -0.84 5.74
CA ALA A 39 -1.10 -1.03 6.51
C ALA A 39 -1.27 -0.43 7.90
N GLN A 40 -0.60 -1.03 8.89
CA GLN A 40 -0.45 -0.40 10.20
C GLN A 40 0.35 0.91 10.05
N PRO A 41 0.07 1.94 10.87
CA PRO A 41 0.88 3.15 10.90
C PRO A 41 2.35 2.83 11.17
N LYS A 42 3.26 3.44 10.42
CA LYS A 42 4.70 3.34 10.70
C LYS A 42 5.04 4.27 11.86
N LEU A 43 5.17 3.73 13.06
CA LEU A 43 5.60 4.46 14.23
C LEU A 43 7.13 4.40 14.34
N GLN A 44 7.78 5.55 14.52
CA GLN A 44 9.23 5.61 14.70
C GLN A 44 9.54 5.73 16.19
N ALA A 45 10.21 4.72 16.75
CA ALA A 45 10.52 4.65 18.19
C ALA A 45 11.24 5.91 18.69
N ARG A 46 12.21 6.41 17.90
CA ARG A 46 12.95 7.65 18.17
C ARG A 46 12.09 8.90 18.44
N PHE A 47 10.84 8.91 17.98
CA PHE A 47 9.89 9.99 18.26
C PHE A 47 8.86 9.57 19.32
N ALA A 48 8.35 8.34 19.26
CA ALA A 48 7.32 7.87 20.17
C ALA A 48 7.80 7.77 21.63
N GLU A 49 9.03 7.31 21.85
CA GLU A 49 9.61 7.13 23.18
C GLU A 49 9.82 8.44 23.94
N PRO A 50 10.50 9.47 23.38
CA PRO A 50 10.68 10.73 24.11
C PRO A 50 9.36 11.47 24.35
N ILE A 51 8.41 11.42 23.40
CA ILE A 51 7.07 12.00 23.59
C ILE A 51 6.34 11.32 24.74
N LYS A 52 6.41 9.98 24.79
CA LYS A 52 5.80 9.21 25.88
C LYS A 52 6.45 9.54 27.22
N ALA A 53 7.77 9.60 27.29
CA ALA A 53 8.50 9.95 28.52
C ALA A 53 8.11 11.34 29.03
N MET A 54 8.00 12.33 28.15
CA MET A 54 7.60 13.70 28.50
C MET A 54 6.16 13.76 29.05
N ILE A 55 5.23 12.98 28.48
CA ILE A 55 3.85 12.88 28.99
C ILE A 55 3.82 12.20 30.35
N GLU A 56 4.61 11.14 30.55
CA GLU A 56 4.69 10.42 31.82
C GLU A 56 5.31 11.29 32.93
N GLU A 57 6.32 12.09 32.61
CA GLU A 57 6.95 13.04 33.54
C GLU A 57 6.02 14.22 33.89
N SER A 58 5.24 14.70 32.92
CA SER A 58 4.31 15.81 33.11
C SER A 58 2.89 15.43 32.64
N PRO A 59 2.09 14.74 33.48
CA PRO A 59 0.75 14.25 33.09
C PRO A 59 -0.26 15.34 32.73
N SER A 60 0.02 16.60 33.09
CA SER A 60 -0.76 17.78 32.69
C SER A 60 -0.51 18.19 31.23
N PHE A 61 0.58 17.71 30.61
CA PHE A 61 0.89 17.97 29.22
C PHE A 61 0.01 17.09 28.34
N GLY A 62 -1.08 17.68 27.85
CA GLY A 62 -1.91 17.04 26.84
C GLY A 62 -1.16 16.84 25.53
N TYR A 63 -1.70 15.98 24.67
CA TYR A 63 -1.09 15.60 23.39
C TYR A 63 -0.77 16.80 22.46
N ARG A 64 -1.54 17.90 22.56
CA ARG A 64 -1.32 19.13 21.79
C ARG A 64 -0.15 19.99 22.29
N THR A 65 0.27 19.79 23.54
CA THR A 65 1.37 20.54 24.16
C THR A 65 2.72 19.90 23.82
N VAL A 66 2.74 18.61 23.50
CA VAL A 66 3.96 17.82 23.30
C VAL A 66 4.30 17.59 21.82
N ALA A 67 3.30 17.68 20.93
CA ALA A 67 3.44 17.41 19.49
C ALA A 67 3.90 18.61 18.66
#